data_AF-H1Y8M5-F1
#
_entry.id   AF-H1Y8M5-F1
#
_cell.length_a   1.000
_cell.length_b   1.000
_cell.length_c   1.000
_cell.angle_alpha   90.00
_cell.angle_beta   90.00
_cell.angle_gamma   90.00
#
_symmetry.space_group_name_H-M   'P 1'
#
loop_
_entity.id
_entity.type
_entity.pdbx_description
1 polymer ?
#
loop_
_entity_poly.entity_id
_entity_poly.type
_entity_poly.pdbx_seq_one_letter_code
_entity_poly.pdbx_strand_id
1 'polypeptide(L)'
;MTPFLKHSATILLTPGIGWHWVGWDGILTVSSYGKPLMLSMNHIIIESDVPLFTLISPRNYASFFCQDVPGTITEANFTVNKPTLSDKIVVNGVSPLLLTTTGNFTCFFSSPSEKMTTFGPIPDVIPFKMGTWKVMETKQDVFIRDKGCVDSRVHSMSHVDKMEASLKQSNVPHAILNELGGWGGVATGLVAAGVILGAIALAPEILVGSAIVAAVGEVATLTGVGLSGYQIGEGIADLANFYQRTDEATTCADLKDASKSFEQGLAKVGVGGVNTVMGLTGAAKAGTSKASSEVSELRASRLKLVEKLRKERALRFYKDNGFNEKEALSHMEGIDFSKPIKVKTIERGTRVRQWVRNGSEPGDYCTTPENGIKKNLGIKYDNRSIQDFTVTKKSKVLVSTAANYKKNAGGGPQLFSPGIKQNITQKR
;
A
#
# COMPACT_ATOMS: atom_id res chain seq x y z
N MET A 1 15.05 3.06 -25.07
CA MET A 1 13.75 3.24 -25.75
C MET A 1 12.76 3.78 -24.73
N THR A 2 11.97 4.79 -25.07
CA THR A 2 10.95 5.32 -24.13
C THR A 2 9.84 4.29 -23.94
N PRO A 3 9.39 4.02 -22.70
CA PRO A 3 8.29 3.09 -22.47
C PRO A 3 6.98 3.51 -23.12
N PHE A 4 6.31 2.58 -23.79
CA PHE A 4 4.90 2.60 -24.17
C PHE A 4 3.98 2.45 -22.97
N LEU A 5 2.81 3.07 -23.02
CA LEU A 5 1.77 2.88 -22.02
C LEU A 5 1.05 1.56 -22.25
N LYS A 6 0.85 0.81 -21.17
CA LYS A 6 0.03 -0.40 -21.15
C LYS A 6 -1.28 -0.17 -20.42
N HIS A 7 -2.21 -1.11 -20.60
CA HIS A 7 -3.39 -1.22 -19.75
C HIS A 7 -3.02 -1.09 -18.25
N SER A 8 -3.83 -0.36 -17.49
CA SER A 8 -3.58 0.01 -16.09
C SER A 8 -2.43 0.99 -15.85
N ALA A 9 -1.91 1.64 -16.89
CA ALA A 9 -1.03 2.80 -16.73
C ALA A 9 -1.70 3.90 -15.90
N THR A 10 -0.88 4.73 -15.25
CA THR A 10 -1.37 5.88 -14.47
C THR A 10 -0.96 7.19 -15.13
N ILE A 11 -1.91 8.12 -15.17
CA ILE A 11 -1.70 9.50 -15.60
C ILE A 11 -2.00 10.46 -14.45
N LEU A 12 -1.34 11.61 -14.45
CA LEU A 12 -1.61 12.71 -13.53
C LEU A 12 -2.38 13.80 -14.24
N LEU A 13 -3.55 14.14 -13.71
CA LEU A 13 -4.43 15.21 -14.15
C LEU A 13 -4.13 16.48 -13.35
N THR A 14 -3.54 17.46 -14.01
CA THR A 14 -3.22 18.76 -13.43
C THR A 14 -4.32 19.76 -13.79
N PRO A 15 -5.10 20.24 -12.79
CA PRO A 15 -6.09 21.30 -13.01
C PRO A 15 -5.47 22.52 -13.69
N GLY A 16 -6.22 23.14 -14.59
CA GLY A 16 -5.88 24.45 -15.13
C GLY A 16 -6.00 25.55 -14.06
N ILE A 17 -5.69 26.78 -14.46
CA ILE A 17 -5.76 27.93 -13.56
C ILE A 17 -7.20 28.12 -13.06
N GLY A 18 -7.35 28.45 -11.77
CA GLY A 18 -8.63 28.86 -11.18
C GLY A 18 -9.46 27.75 -10.55
N TRP A 19 -8.97 26.51 -10.48
CA TRP A 19 -9.67 25.42 -9.79
C TRP A 19 -8.71 24.32 -9.32
N HIS A 20 -9.19 23.43 -8.45
CA HIS A 20 -8.42 22.28 -7.97
C HIS A 20 -9.31 21.09 -7.61
N TRP A 21 -8.72 19.90 -7.54
CA TRP A 21 -9.37 18.68 -7.05
C TRP A 21 -9.58 18.75 -5.52
N VAL A 22 -10.72 18.27 -5.03
CA VAL A 22 -11.02 18.18 -3.59
C VAL A 22 -11.03 16.71 -3.16
N GLY A 23 -10.11 16.33 -2.27
CA GLY A 23 -10.02 14.96 -1.76
C GLY A 23 -9.49 13.93 -2.75
N TRP A 24 -8.97 14.36 -3.90
CA TRP A 24 -8.34 13.50 -4.90
C TRP A 24 -7.02 14.13 -5.39
N ASP A 25 -6.02 13.30 -5.66
CA ASP A 25 -4.69 13.70 -6.09
C ASP A 25 -4.56 13.89 -7.61
N GLY A 26 -5.65 13.68 -8.36
CA GLY A 26 -5.67 13.76 -9.81
C GLY A 26 -5.02 12.56 -10.50
N ILE A 27 -4.70 11.48 -9.78
CA ILE A 27 -4.12 10.28 -10.39
C ILE A 27 -5.25 9.40 -10.93
N LEU A 28 -5.20 9.12 -12.24
CA LEU A 28 -6.15 8.26 -12.94
C LEU A 28 -5.45 7.04 -13.53
N THR A 29 -6.01 5.87 -13.28
CA THR A 29 -5.63 4.62 -13.95
C THR A 29 -6.41 4.51 -15.27
N VAL A 30 -5.69 4.40 -16.38
CA VAL A 30 -6.27 4.33 -17.73
C VAL A 30 -6.30 2.90 -18.25
N SER A 31 -7.33 2.58 -19.03
CA SER A 31 -7.52 1.27 -19.64
C SER A 31 -7.59 1.41 -21.16
N SER A 32 -6.95 0.47 -21.87
CA SER A 32 -7.13 0.28 -23.32
C SER A 32 -8.35 -0.61 -23.55
N TYR A 33 -9.27 -0.19 -24.41
CA TYR A 33 -10.39 -1.04 -24.87
C TYR A 33 -10.22 -1.46 -26.33
N GLY A 34 -9.52 -0.65 -27.13
CA GLY A 34 -9.05 -1.07 -28.45
C GLY A 34 -8.05 -2.21 -28.31
N LYS A 35 -8.17 -3.26 -29.14
CA LYS A 35 -7.23 -4.39 -29.20
C LYS A 35 -6.23 -4.33 -30.38
N PRO A 36 -5.55 -3.21 -30.70
CA PRO A 36 -4.73 -3.14 -31.92
C PRO A 36 -3.33 -3.76 -31.75
N LEU A 37 -2.76 -3.78 -30.55
CA LEU A 37 -1.40 -4.30 -30.32
C LEU A 37 -1.21 -4.89 -28.92
N MET A 38 -0.55 -6.05 -28.84
CA MET A 38 -0.11 -6.66 -27.59
C MET A 38 1.42 -6.66 -27.51
N LEU A 39 1.96 -6.27 -26.36
CA LEU A 39 3.37 -6.41 -26.02
C LEU A 39 3.50 -7.07 -24.65
N SER A 40 4.12 -8.25 -24.61
CA SER A 40 4.21 -9.09 -23.41
C SER A 40 2.83 -9.36 -22.78
N MET A 41 1.89 -9.84 -23.62
CA MET A 41 0.50 -10.16 -23.26
C MET A 41 -0.35 -8.98 -22.73
N ASN A 42 0.15 -7.75 -22.79
CA ASN A 42 -0.58 -6.56 -22.37
C ASN A 42 -0.87 -5.64 -23.55
N HIS A 43 -2.05 -5.03 -23.55
CA HIS A 43 -2.45 -4.07 -24.58
C HIS A 43 -1.66 -2.77 -24.43
N ILE A 44 -1.11 -2.30 -25.55
CA ILE A 44 -0.52 -0.96 -25.63
C ILE A 44 -1.64 0.03 -25.90
N ILE A 45 -1.65 1.11 -25.13
CA ILE A 45 -2.58 2.23 -25.33
C ILE A 45 -2.10 3.05 -26.53
N ILE A 46 -2.99 3.26 -27.49
CA ILE A 46 -2.73 4.07 -28.69
C ILE A 46 -3.57 5.35 -28.69
N GLU A 47 -3.26 6.28 -29.60
CA GLU A 47 -3.93 7.60 -29.67
C GLU A 47 -5.46 7.49 -29.71
N SER A 48 -6.01 6.51 -30.44
CA SER A 48 -7.47 6.33 -30.54
C SER A 48 -8.13 5.83 -29.25
N ASP A 49 -7.38 5.32 -28.27
CA ASP A 49 -7.93 4.94 -26.96
C ASP A 49 -8.12 6.15 -26.04
N VAL A 50 -7.43 7.28 -26.28
CA VAL A 50 -7.43 8.43 -25.36
C VAL A 50 -8.83 9.02 -25.16
N PRO A 51 -9.67 9.22 -26.20
CA PRO A 51 -11.05 9.68 -26.01
C PRO A 51 -11.92 8.72 -25.19
N LEU A 52 -11.49 7.46 -25.01
CA LEU A 52 -12.21 6.44 -24.23
C LEU A 52 -11.76 6.40 -22.76
N PHE A 53 -10.83 7.27 -22.34
CA PHE A 53 -10.46 7.38 -20.94
C PHE A 53 -11.67 7.91 -20.14
N THR A 54 -12.01 7.22 -19.07
CA THR A 54 -13.16 7.57 -18.23
C THR A 54 -12.75 7.77 -16.78
N LEU A 55 -13.49 8.64 -16.10
CA LEU A 55 -13.44 8.73 -14.64
C LEU A 55 -14.25 7.56 -14.07
N ILE A 56 -13.59 6.66 -13.35
CA ILE A 56 -14.23 5.45 -12.77
C ILE A 56 -15.29 5.82 -11.71
N SER A 57 -15.18 7.00 -11.12
CA SER A 57 -16.15 7.53 -10.15
C SER A 57 -16.23 9.05 -10.25
N PRO A 58 -17.35 9.67 -9.82
CA PRO A 58 -17.44 11.11 -9.69
C PRO A 58 -16.30 11.68 -8.84
N ARG A 59 -15.85 12.88 -9.18
CA ARG A 59 -14.73 13.57 -8.53
C ARG A 59 -15.14 14.94 -8.07
N ASN A 60 -14.72 15.32 -6.86
CA ASN A 60 -15.05 16.63 -6.32
C ASN A 60 -14.02 17.66 -6.77
N TYR A 61 -14.49 18.88 -7.01
CA TYR A 61 -13.64 20.01 -7.38
C TYR A 61 -14.07 21.28 -6.64
N ALA A 62 -13.17 22.24 -6.56
CA ALA A 62 -13.46 23.58 -6.08
C ALA A 62 -12.85 24.63 -7.01
N SER A 63 -13.67 25.58 -7.44
CA SER A 63 -13.21 26.80 -8.12
C SER A 63 -12.59 27.76 -7.11
N PHE A 64 -11.60 28.56 -7.50
CA PHE A 64 -10.90 29.47 -6.58
C PHE A 64 -11.84 30.48 -5.91
N PHE A 65 -12.93 30.87 -6.59
CA PHE A 65 -13.93 31.79 -6.05
C PHE A 65 -15.10 31.09 -5.34
N CYS A 66 -15.22 29.77 -5.46
CA CYS A 66 -16.33 28.96 -4.94
C CYS A 66 -15.78 27.70 -4.25
N GLN A 67 -15.23 27.86 -3.04
CA GLN A 67 -14.53 26.79 -2.31
C GLN A 67 -15.33 26.20 -1.14
N ASP A 68 -16.48 26.78 -0.80
CA ASP A 68 -17.18 26.43 0.44
C ASP A 68 -17.92 25.09 0.32
N VAL A 69 -18.54 24.85 -0.85
CA VAL A 69 -19.18 23.58 -1.20
C VAL A 69 -18.54 23.04 -2.48
N PRO A 70 -17.89 21.86 -2.46
CA PRO A 70 -17.31 21.27 -3.65
C PRO A 70 -18.36 20.90 -4.70
N GLY A 71 -18.03 21.13 -5.97
CA GLY A 71 -18.82 20.63 -7.10
C GLY A 71 -18.44 19.19 -7.46
N THR A 72 -19.26 18.53 -8.28
CA THR A 72 -19.10 17.12 -8.66
C THR A 72 -18.88 16.99 -10.17
N ILE A 73 -17.70 16.55 -10.57
CA ILE A 73 -17.35 16.16 -11.94
C ILE A 73 -17.80 14.72 -12.18
N THR A 74 -18.56 14.49 -13.24
CA THR A 74 -19.06 13.16 -13.64
C THR A 74 -18.41 12.64 -14.90
N GLU A 75 -17.91 13.53 -15.76
CA GLU A 75 -17.36 13.17 -17.07
C GLU A 75 -16.10 13.99 -17.37
N ALA A 76 -15.17 13.41 -18.12
CA ALA A 76 -14.01 14.10 -18.63
C ALA A 76 -13.69 13.62 -20.04
N ASN A 77 -13.51 14.56 -20.96
CA ASN A 77 -13.04 14.30 -22.31
C ASN A 77 -11.54 14.53 -22.39
N PHE A 78 -10.82 13.60 -22.99
CA PHE A 78 -9.36 13.64 -23.09
C PHE A 78 -8.93 13.82 -24.53
N THR A 79 -7.86 14.58 -24.72
CA THR A 79 -7.16 14.76 -25.99
C THR A 79 -5.68 14.52 -25.77
N VAL A 80 -4.97 14.09 -26.81
CA VAL A 80 -3.53 13.85 -26.76
C VAL A 80 -2.77 14.91 -27.55
N ASN A 81 -1.62 15.34 -27.03
CA ASN A 81 -0.71 16.21 -27.76
C ASN A 81 0.09 15.35 -28.74
N LYS A 82 -0.33 15.30 -30.01
CA LYS A 82 0.27 14.46 -31.08
C LYS A 82 1.81 14.46 -31.13
N PRO A 83 2.51 15.60 -30.95
CA PRO A 83 3.99 15.62 -30.97
C PRO A 83 4.66 14.79 -29.86
N THR A 84 3.89 14.34 -28.86
CA THR A 84 4.39 13.55 -27.73
C THR A 84 4.13 12.05 -27.86
N LEU A 85 3.56 11.62 -28.99
CA LEU A 85 3.38 10.21 -29.37
C LEU A 85 4.68 9.61 -29.92
N SER A 86 4.72 8.29 -30.10
CA SER A 86 5.86 7.67 -30.79
C SER A 86 5.90 8.05 -32.27
N ASP A 87 7.06 8.55 -32.70
CA ASP A 87 7.42 8.84 -34.09
C ASP A 87 8.07 7.64 -34.80
N LYS A 88 8.60 6.69 -34.03
CA LYS A 88 9.35 5.53 -34.54
C LYS A 88 8.49 4.31 -34.82
N ILE A 89 7.37 4.17 -34.11
CA ILE A 89 6.49 3.01 -34.22
C ILE A 89 5.09 3.50 -34.51
N VAL A 90 4.52 2.98 -35.58
CA VAL A 90 3.13 3.21 -35.99
C VAL A 90 2.48 1.84 -36.13
N VAL A 91 1.31 1.67 -35.53
CA VAL A 91 0.55 0.41 -35.56
C VAL A 91 -0.79 0.68 -36.20
N ASN A 92 -1.06 0.04 -37.34
CA ASN A 92 -2.30 0.25 -38.10
C ASN A 92 -2.58 1.74 -38.37
N GLY A 93 -1.54 2.52 -38.64
CA GLY A 93 -1.64 3.97 -38.89
C GLY A 93 -1.78 4.84 -37.64
N VAL A 94 -1.73 4.26 -36.43
CA VAL A 94 -1.86 5.01 -35.16
C VAL A 94 -0.59 4.90 -34.32
N SER A 95 -0.18 6.00 -33.71
CA SER A 95 1.01 6.02 -32.85
C SER A 95 0.67 5.62 -31.41
N PRO A 96 1.47 4.75 -30.77
CA PRO A 96 1.33 4.40 -29.36
C PRO A 96 1.72 5.56 -28.44
N LEU A 97 1.11 5.59 -27.27
CA LEU A 97 1.46 6.53 -26.21
C LEU A 97 2.77 6.10 -25.53
N LEU A 98 3.56 7.08 -25.12
CA LEU A 98 4.85 6.94 -24.44
C LEU A 98 4.80 7.55 -23.02
N LEU A 99 5.79 7.24 -22.18
CA LEU A 99 5.97 7.88 -20.86
C LEU A 99 6.05 9.41 -20.95
N THR A 100 6.54 9.93 -22.09
CA THR A 100 6.62 11.37 -22.36
C THR A 100 5.33 11.95 -22.92
N THR A 101 4.31 11.14 -23.17
CA THR A 101 3.05 11.62 -23.73
C THR A 101 2.33 12.53 -22.75
N THR A 102 1.76 13.60 -23.30
CA THR A 102 0.93 14.56 -22.59
C THR A 102 -0.34 14.82 -23.37
N GLY A 103 -1.30 15.47 -22.73
CA GLY A 103 -2.50 15.93 -23.40
C GLY A 103 -3.30 16.90 -22.55
N ASN A 104 -4.52 17.18 -23.01
CA ASN A 104 -5.45 18.06 -22.31
C ASN A 104 -6.71 17.28 -21.94
N PHE A 105 -7.41 17.74 -20.92
CA PHE A 105 -8.72 17.22 -20.57
C PHE A 105 -9.72 18.35 -20.31
N THR A 106 -10.99 18.06 -20.55
CA THR A 106 -12.13 18.93 -20.26
C THR A 106 -13.15 18.15 -19.44
N CYS A 107 -13.42 18.60 -18.22
CA CYS A 107 -14.37 18.01 -17.28
C CYS A 107 -15.73 18.70 -17.35
N PHE A 108 -16.78 17.89 -17.27
CA PHE A 108 -18.16 18.30 -17.11
C PHE A 108 -18.66 17.89 -15.73
N PHE A 109 -19.43 18.78 -15.11
CA PHE A 109 -19.90 18.58 -13.74
C PHE A 109 -21.42 18.51 -13.68
N SER A 110 -21.92 17.64 -12.81
CA SER A 110 -23.35 17.50 -12.51
C SER A 110 -23.82 18.49 -11.45
N SER A 111 -22.90 18.97 -10.61
CA SER A 111 -23.15 20.03 -9.64
C SER A 111 -21.96 21.00 -9.62
N PRO A 112 -22.18 22.32 -9.74
CA PRO A 112 -21.11 23.30 -9.65
C PRO A 112 -20.58 23.40 -8.21
N SER A 113 -19.33 23.87 -8.04
CA SER A 113 -18.84 24.29 -6.73
C SER A 113 -19.49 25.60 -6.31
N GLU A 114 -19.76 25.81 -5.02
CA GLU A 114 -20.51 26.99 -4.53
C GLU A 114 -19.72 27.80 -3.51
N LYS A 115 -19.96 29.11 -3.50
CA LYS A 115 -19.56 30.04 -2.45
C LYS A 115 -20.77 30.31 -1.57
N MET A 116 -20.64 30.10 -0.26
CA MET A 116 -21.69 30.44 0.70
C MET A 116 -21.62 31.92 1.04
N THR A 117 -22.74 32.62 0.85
CA THR A 117 -22.90 34.04 1.22
C THR A 117 -24.12 34.22 2.10
N THR A 118 -24.29 35.43 2.66
CA THR A 118 -25.50 35.80 3.41
C THR A 118 -26.77 35.78 2.57
N PHE A 119 -26.65 35.85 1.24
CA PHE A 119 -27.77 35.82 0.30
C PHE A 119 -28.04 34.43 -0.29
N GLY A 120 -27.30 33.41 0.16
CA GLY A 120 -27.39 32.04 -0.34
C GLY A 120 -26.13 31.58 -1.10
N PRO A 121 -26.17 30.35 -1.65
CA PRO A 121 -25.07 29.81 -2.43
C PRO A 121 -24.94 30.51 -3.78
N ILE A 122 -23.72 30.91 -4.13
CA ILE A 122 -23.35 31.42 -5.45
C ILE A 122 -22.58 30.31 -6.18
N PRO A 123 -23.16 29.68 -7.22
CA PRO A 123 -22.50 28.60 -7.94
C PRO A 123 -21.40 29.12 -8.87
N ASP A 124 -20.43 28.27 -9.13
CA ASP A 124 -19.42 28.45 -10.18
C ASP A 124 -20.09 28.45 -11.55
N VAL A 125 -19.99 29.59 -12.23
CA VAL A 125 -20.67 29.85 -13.52
C VAL A 125 -19.91 29.32 -14.73
N ILE A 126 -18.69 28.81 -14.55
CA ILE A 126 -17.87 28.31 -15.67
C ILE A 126 -18.35 26.89 -16.01
N PRO A 127 -18.91 26.63 -17.21
CA PRO A 127 -19.67 25.40 -17.51
C PRO A 127 -18.83 24.13 -17.63
N PHE A 128 -17.51 24.25 -17.73
CA PHE A 128 -16.58 23.13 -17.79
C PHE A 128 -15.24 23.50 -17.17
N LYS A 129 -14.46 22.51 -16.76
CA LYS A 129 -13.12 22.71 -16.21
C LYS A 129 -12.07 22.07 -17.10
N MET A 130 -10.98 22.78 -17.34
CA MET A 130 -9.90 22.31 -18.21
C MET A 130 -8.63 22.07 -17.41
N GLY A 131 -7.79 21.17 -17.91
CA GLY A 131 -6.45 20.96 -17.40
C GLY A 131 -5.57 20.19 -18.38
N THR A 132 -4.39 19.82 -17.90
CA THR A 132 -3.42 19.02 -18.66
C THR A 132 -3.23 17.67 -17.99
N TRP A 133 -2.84 16.67 -18.77
CA TRP A 133 -2.43 15.39 -18.21
C TRP A 133 -1.08 14.96 -18.74
N LYS A 134 -0.37 14.18 -17.93
CA LYS A 134 0.88 13.53 -18.30
C LYS A 134 0.95 12.12 -17.75
N VAL A 135 1.71 11.26 -18.39
CA VAL A 135 1.91 9.90 -17.91
C VAL A 135 2.84 9.89 -16.71
N MET A 136 2.45 9.12 -15.68
CA MET A 136 3.25 8.91 -14.46
C MET A 136 3.94 7.55 -14.48
N GLU A 137 3.20 6.50 -14.81
CA GLU A 137 3.69 5.12 -14.82
C GLU A 137 3.10 4.39 -16.01
N THR A 138 3.96 3.80 -16.85
CA THR A 138 3.51 3.15 -18.08
C THR A 138 3.01 1.72 -17.88
N LYS A 139 3.28 1.11 -16.70
CA LYS A 139 3.14 -0.33 -16.45
C LYS A 139 3.84 -1.21 -17.48
N GLN A 140 4.76 -0.63 -18.26
CA GLN A 140 5.64 -1.40 -19.10
C GLN A 140 6.92 -1.68 -18.35
N ASP A 141 7.14 -2.96 -18.10
CA ASP A 141 8.45 -3.49 -17.76
C ASP A 141 9.35 -3.40 -19.01
N VAL A 142 9.81 -2.20 -19.34
CA VAL A 142 10.76 -1.98 -20.44
C VAL A 142 12.11 -2.45 -19.98
N PHE A 143 12.58 -3.55 -20.56
CA PHE A 143 13.97 -3.98 -20.49
C PHE A 143 14.60 -3.70 -19.11
N ILE A 144 13.95 -4.13 -18.02
CA ILE A 144 14.74 -4.87 -17.04
C ILE A 144 15.19 -6.06 -17.87
N ARG A 145 16.34 -5.91 -18.55
CA ARG A 145 17.07 -6.99 -19.20
C ARG A 145 16.86 -8.14 -18.28
N ASP A 146 16.07 -9.13 -18.71
CA ASP A 146 15.48 -10.11 -17.83
C ASP A 146 16.61 -10.57 -16.92
N LYS A 147 16.61 -10.01 -15.70
CA LYS A 147 17.36 -10.55 -14.61
C LYS A 147 16.42 -11.62 -14.04
N GLY A 148 15.58 -12.27 -14.85
CA GLY A 148 15.98 -13.53 -15.47
C GLY A 148 16.94 -14.15 -14.52
N CYS A 149 16.35 -14.78 -13.52
CA CYS A 149 17.04 -15.11 -12.31
C CYS A 149 18.40 -15.71 -12.73
N VAL A 150 19.48 -15.11 -12.22
CA VAL A 150 20.83 -15.56 -12.56
C VAL A 150 21.27 -16.42 -11.39
N ASP A 151 21.51 -17.72 -11.62
CA ASP A 151 21.82 -18.68 -10.55
C ASP A 151 22.94 -18.17 -9.64
N SER A 152 23.99 -17.57 -10.23
CA SER A 152 25.13 -17.00 -9.49
C SER A 152 24.79 -15.85 -8.55
N ARG A 153 23.57 -15.29 -8.62
CA ARG A 153 23.12 -14.20 -7.75
C ARG A 153 22.21 -14.68 -6.64
N VAL A 154 21.52 -15.82 -6.80
CA VAL A 154 20.51 -16.28 -5.83
C VAL A 154 21.13 -16.54 -4.47
N HIS A 155 22.31 -17.16 -4.39
CA HIS A 155 23.00 -17.39 -3.11
C HIS A 155 23.33 -16.08 -2.34
N SER A 156 23.39 -14.93 -3.04
CA SER A 156 23.78 -13.62 -2.47
C SER A 156 22.58 -12.71 -2.23
N MET A 157 21.39 -13.15 -2.65
CA MET A 157 20.16 -12.42 -2.42
C MET A 157 19.75 -12.56 -0.96
N SER A 158 19.25 -11.46 -0.38
CA SER A 158 18.55 -11.56 0.89
C SER A 158 17.32 -12.45 0.72
N HIS A 159 16.83 -13.05 1.82
CA HIS A 159 15.63 -13.87 1.74
C HIS A 159 14.42 -13.10 1.16
N VAL A 160 14.27 -11.82 1.51
CA VAL A 160 13.21 -10.96 0.94
C VAL A 160 13.35 -10.82 -0.57
N ASP A 161 14.57 -10.59 -1.07
CA ASP A 161 14.81 -10.50 -2.52
C ASP A 161 14.51 -11.83 -3.22
N LYS A 162 14.84 -12.97 -2.58
CA LYS A 162 14.52 -14.33 -3.07
C LYS A 162 13.01 -14.52 -3.17
N MET A 163 12.26 -14.14 -2.14
CA MET A 163 10.80 -14.20 -2.16
C MET A 163 10.20 -13.31 -3.25
N GLU A 164 10.67 -12.06 -3.39
CA GLU A 164 10.20 -11.17 -4.46
C GLU A 164 10.48 -11.75 -5.86
N ALA A 165 11.69 -12.29 -6.07
CA ALA A 165 12.07 -12.92 -7.32
C ALA A 165 11.29 -14.21 -7.61
N SER A 166 10.93 -14.97 -6.58
CA SER A 166 10.06 -16.16 -6.70
C SER A 166 8.61 -15.76 -7.01
N LEU A 167 8.07 -14.74 -6.36
CA LEU A 167 6.73 -14.22 -6.64
C LEU A 167 6.58 -13.71 -8.08
N LYS A 168 7.62 -13.07 -8.63
CA LYS A 168 7.66 -12.65 -10.04
C LYS A 168 7.64 -13.82 -11.03
N GLN A 169 8.01 -15.02 -10.59
CA GLN A 169 7.95 -16.25 -11.40
C GLN A 169 6.62 -16.99 -11.24
N SER A 170 5.75 -16.58 -10.32
CA SER A 170 4.50 -17.26 -10.05
C SER A 170 3.44 -17.02 -11.13
N ASN A 171 2.68 -18.06 -11.48
CA ASN A 171 1.50 -18.00 -12.35
C ASN A 171 0.20 -18.21 -11.55
N VAL A 172 0.01 -17.35 -10.55
CA VAL A 172 -1.16 -17.36 -9.64
C VAL A 172 -2.51 -17.52 -10.36
N PRO A 173 -2.80 -16.81 -11.47
CA PRO A 173 -4.08 -16.97 -12.16
C PRO A 173 -4.33 -18.40 -12.64
N HIS A 174 -3.29 -19.09 -13.13
CA HIS A 174 -3.42 -20.46 -13.62
C HIS A 174 -3.65 -21.46 -12.48
N ALA A 175 -2.96 -21.30 -11.36
CA ALA A 175 -3.14 -22.16 -10.19
C ALA A 175 -4.55 -22.02 -9.56
N ILE A 176 -5.06 -20.79 -9.47
CA ILE A 176 -6.43 -20.52 -8.99
C ILE A 176 -7.47 -21.16 -9.93
N LEU A 177 -7.27 -21.07 -11.25
CA LEU A 177 -8.17 -21.67 -12.24
C LEU A 177 -8.20 -23.21 -12.17
N ASN A 178 -7.05 -23.84 -11.93
CA ASN A 178 -6.95 -25.30 -11.83
C ASN A 178 -7.66 -25.84 -10.57
N GLU A 179 -7.55 -25.16 -9.43
CA GLU A 179 -8.24 -25.57 -8.20
C GLU A 179 -9.76 -25.30 -8.23
N LEU A 180 -10.21 -24.31 -8.98
CA LEU A 180 -11.64 -23.95 -9.08
C LEU A 180 -12.40 -24.72 -10.16
N GLY A 181 -11.74 -25.58 -10.94
CA GLY A 181 -12.38 -26.36 -12.01
C GLY A 181 -12.95 -25.51 -13.16
N GLY A 182 -12.48 -24.27 -13.34
CA GLY A 182 -12.89 -23.37 -14.41
C GLY A 182 -13.28 -21.94 -13.97
N TRP A 183 -13.67 -21.11 -14.95
CA TRP A 183 -13.86 -19.66 -14.78
C TRP A 183 -15.02 -19.25 -13.84
N GLY A 184 -15.96 -20.16 -13.55
CA GLY A 184 -17.14 -19.88 -12.73
C GLY A 184 -16.86 -19.53 -11.26
N GLY A 185 -15.71 -19.94 -10.70
CA GLY A 185 -15.36 -19.70 -9.28
C GLY A 185 -14.41 -18.51 -9.02
N VAL A 186 -13.86 -17.90 -10.08
CA VAL A 186 -12.65 -17.05 -9.98
C VAL A 186 -12.89 -15.71 -9.28
N ALA A 187 -14.05 -15.08 -9.51
CA ALA A 187 -14.37 -13.77 -8.93
C ALA A 187 -14.43 -13.81 -7.39
N THR A 188 -14.94 -14.90 -6.83
CA THR A 188 -15.06 -15.08 -5.37
C THR A 188 -13.72 -15.52 -4.76
N GLY A 189 -12.96 -16.37 -5.44
CA GLY A 189 -11.61 -16.80 -5.04
C GLY A 189 -10.63 -15.63 -4.88
N LEU A 190 -10.73 -14.65 -5.78
CA LEU A 190 -9.92 -13.43 -5.73
C LEU A 190 -10.21 -12.54 -4.52
N VAL A 191 -11.44 -12.54 -3.99
CA VAL A 191 -11.80 -11.74 -2.80
C VAL A 191 -11.22 -12.37 -1.53
N ALA A 192 -11.30 -13.69 -1.39
CA ALA A 192 -10.71 -14.42 -0.27
C ALA A 192 -9.17 -14.36 -0.31
N ALA A 193 -8.58 -14.64 -1.48
CA ALA A 193 -7.16 -14.42 -1.73
C ALA A 193 -6.78 -12.96 -1.45
N GLY A 194 -7.61 -11.98 -1.81
CA GLY A 194 -7.41 -10.56 -1.55
C GLY A 194 -7.43 -10.16 -0.07
N VAL A 195 -8.11 -10.90 0.81
CA VAL A 195 -8.07 -10.66 2.27
C VAL A 195 -6.75 -11.16 2.87
N ILE A 196 -6.27 -12.33 2.43
CA ILE A 196 -5.00 -12.93 2.88
C ILE A 196 -3.81 -12.20 2.25
N LEU A 197 -3.84 -11.98 0.93
CA LEU A 197 -2.91 -11.11 0.23
C LEU A 197 -3.01 -9.68 0.73
N GLY A 198 -4.17 -9.19 1.17
CA GLY A 198 -4.32 -7.89 1.82
C GLY A 198 -3.63 -7.85 3.19
N ALA A 199 -3.70 -8.93 3.97
CA ALA A 199 -2.92 -9.06 5.20
C ALA A 199 -1.40 -9.13 4.93
N ILE A 200 -0.97 -9.79 3.85
CA ILE A 200 0.42 -9.87 3.38
C ILE A 200 0.89 -8.51 2.78
N ALA A 201 0.06 -7.85 1.98
CA ALA A 201 0.35 -6.60 1.25
C ALA A 201 0.27 -5.34 2.11
N LEU A 202 -0.42 -5.39 3.26
CA LEU A 202 -0.30 -4.36 4.30
C LEU A 202 1.04 -4.44 5.06
N ALA A 203 1.87 -5.43 4.73
CA ALA A 203 3.15 -5.73 5.37
C ALA A 203 4.27 -6.07 4.36
N PRO A 204 4.55 -5.23 3.33
CA PRO A 204 5.53 -5.55 2.29
C PRO A 204 6.98 -5.68 2.81
N GLU A 205 7.26 -5.27 4.05
CA GLU A 205 8.57 -5.41 4.72
C GLU A 205 8.65 -6.61 5.69
N ILE A 206 7.58 -7.42 5.82
CA ILE A 206 7.47 -8.52 6.80
C ILE A 206 7.38 -9.89 6.09
N LEU A 207 8.13 -10.01 5.00
CA LEU A 207 8.44 -11.29 4.37
C LEU A 207 9.68 -11.94 5.05
N VAL A 208 9.66 -12.11 6.38
CA VAL A 208 10.71 -12.87 7.10
C VAL A 208 10.10 -13.71 8.24
N GLY A 209 9.62 -14.90 7.92
CA GLY A 209 9.91 -16.15 8.64
C GLY A 209 9.07 -16.53 9.82
N SER A 210 9.38 -15.99 10.97
CA SER A 210 8.65 -16.36 12.18
C SER A 210 7.23 -15.78 12.20
N ALA A 211 6.99 -14.68 11.47
CA ALA A 211 5.69 -14.05 11.38
C ALA A 211 4.72 -14.82 10.50
N ILE A 212 5.13 -15.20 9.28
CA ILE A 212 4.24 -15.83 8.31
C ILE A 212 3.81 -17.19 8.86
N VAL A 213 4.74 -18.02 9.34
CA VAL A 213 4.40 -19.34 9.90
C VAL A 213 3.46 -19.24 11.10
N ALA A 214 3.63 -18.23 11.96
CA ALA A 214 2.75 -18.05 13.11
C ALA A 214 1.41 -17.36 12.79
N ALA A 215 1.40 -16.45 11.82
CA ALA A 215 0.20 -15.84 11.25
C ALA A 215 -0.73 -16.89 10.65
N VAL A 216 -0.09 -17.77 9.91
CA VAL A 216 -0.69 -18.86 9.17
C VAL A 216 -1.10 -19.96 10.18
N GLY A 217 -0.29 -20.26 11.21
CA GLY A 217 -0.66 -21.15 12.31
C GLY A 217 -1.86 -20.68 13.15
N GLU A 218 -1.95 -19.39 13.50
CA GLU A 218 -3.11 -18.86 14.22
C GLU A 218 -4.39 -18.90 13.37
N VAL A 219 -4.30 -18.59 12.06
CA VAL A 219 -5.45 -18.66 11.14
C VAL A 219 -5.95 -20.10 10.97
N ALA A 220 -5.05 -21.09 10.97
CA ALA A 220 -5.42 -22.51 10.93
C ALA A 220 -6.19 -22.95 12.19
N THR A 221 -5.82 -22.47 13.38
CA THR A 221 -6.49 -22.86 14.63
C THR A 221 -7.88 -22.28 14.82
N LEU A 222 -8.21 -21.15 14.18
CA LEU A 222 -9.54 -20.55 14.28
C LEU A 222 -10.55 -21.04 13.24
N THR A 223 -10.14 -21.92 12.34
CA THR A 223 -11.01 -22.47 11.29
C THR A 223 -11.19 -23.98 11.45
N GLY A 224 -11.62 -24.43 12.63
CA GLY A 224 -12.36 -25.70 12.77
C GLY A 224 -13.86 -25.38 12.72
N VAL A 225 -14.75 -26.09 12.02
CA VAL A 225 -14.74 -27.48 11.54
C VAL A 225 -15.72 -27.59 10.35
N GLY A 226 -15.31 -28.26 9.28
CA GLY A 226 -16.19 -28.74 8.21
C GLY A 226 -15.62 -28.48 6.82
N LEU A 227 -15.13 -29.54 6.14
CA LEU A 227 -14.64 -29.66 4.75
C LEU A 227 -13.68 -28.58 4.17
N SER A 228 -13.87 -27.28 4.42
CA SER A 228 -13.00 -26.18 4.00
C SER A 228 -11.72 -26.03 4.85
N GLY A 229 -11.74 -26.47 6.11
CA GLY A 229 -10.57 -26.36 7.02
C GLY A 229 -9.36 -27.17 6.55
N TYR A 230 -9.57 -28.30 5.88
CA TYR A 230 -8.48 -29.12 5.32
C TYR A 230 -7.74 -28.40 4.19
N GLN A 231 -8.48 -27.81 3.23
CA GLN A 231 -7.88 -27.06 2.13
C GLN A 231 -7.19 -25.78 2.61
N ILE A 232 -7.76 -25.09 3.59
CA ILE A 232 -7.11 -23.94 4.21
C ILE A 232 -5.81 -24.38 4.90
N GLY A 233 -5.83 -25.48 5.66
CA GLY A 233 -4.65 -26.04 6.34
C GLY A 233 -3.55 -26.48 5.38
N GLU A 234 -3.88 -27.17 4.30
CA GLU A 234 -2.92 -27.50 3.24
C GLU A 234 -2.35 -26.25 2.58
N GLY A 235 -3.20 -25.27 2.24
CA GLY A 235 -2.74 -24.05 1.59
C GLY A 235 -1.82 -23.22 2.50
N ILE A 236 -2.08 -23.26 3.80
CA ILE A 236 -1.23 -22.72 4.86
C ILE A 236 0.13 -23.41 4.91
N ALA A 237 0.15 -24.75 4.86
CA ALA A 237 1.38 -25.53 4.81
C ALA A 237 2.19 -25.22 3.54
N ASP A 238 1.52 -25.07 2.40
CA ASP A 238 2.15 -24.71 1.13
C ASP A 238 2.76 -23.28 1.16
N LEU A 239 2.11 -22.32 1.82
CA LEU A 239 2.67 -20.98 2.05
C LEU A 239 3.88 -20.99 3.00
N ALA A 240 3.85 -21.83 4.04
CA ALA A 240 5.00 -22.03 4.93
C ALA A 240 6.17 -22.70 4.18
N ASN A 241 5.87 -23.66 3.32
CA ASN A 241 6.84 -24.32 2.46
C ASN A 241 7.46 -23.36 1.44
N PHE A 242 6.67 -22.47 0.83
CA PHE A 242 7.18 -21.38 0.01
C PHE A 242 8.21 -20.52 0.75
N TYR A 243 7.89 -20.14 1.99
CA TYR A 243 8.80 -19.35 2.81
C TYR A 243 10.12 -20.09 3.06
N GLN A 244 10.06 -21.35 3.50
CA GLN A 244 11.27 -22.15 3.75
C GLN A 244 12.10 -22.35 2.48
N ARG A 245 11.46 -22.74 1.37
CA ARG A 245 12.14 -23.02 0.10
C ARG A 245 12.77 -21.77 -0.52
N THR A 246 12.19 -20.59 -0.31
CA THR A 246 12.82 -19.34 -0.74
C THR A 246 14.02 -18.96 0.12
N ASP A 247 14.10 -19.38 1.39
CA ASP A 247 15.27 -19.14 2.24
C ASP A 247 16.45 -20.00 1.77
N GLU A 248 16.15 -21.28 1.57
CA GLU A 248 17.09 -22.33 1.16
C GLU A 248 17.49 -22.23 -0.31
N ALA A 249 16.75 -21.47 -1.14
CA ALA A 249 17.02 -21.36 -2.56
C ALA A 249 18.43 -20.83 -2.85
N THR A 250 19.17 -21.55 -3.69
CA THR A 250 20.51 -21.17 -4.16
C THR A 250 20.57 -20.98 -5.66
N THR A 251 19.52 -21.41 -6.36
CA THR A 251 19.37 -21.30 -7.81
C THR A 251 18.00 -20.74 -8.18
N CYS A 252 17.85 -20.44 -9.45
CA CYS A 252 16.60 -19.94 -10.02
C CYS A 252 15.56 -21.03 -10.18
N ALA A 253 16.01 -22.27 -10.39
CA ALA A 253 15.15 -23.44 -10.32
C ALA A 253 14.51 -23.55 -8.93
N ASP A 254 15.28 -23.34 -7.85
CA ASP A 254 14.77 -23.37 -6.48
C ASP A 254 13.71 -22.28 -6.26
N LEU A 255 13.96 -21.05 -6.73
CA LEU A 255 13.00 -19.95 -6.63
C LEU A 255 11.73 -20.22 -7.44
N LYS A 256 11.84 -20.81 -8.63
CA LYS A 256 10.70 -21.22 -9.45
C LYS A 256 9.90 -22.34 -8.79
N ASP A 257 10.57 -23.29 -8.17
CA ASP A 257 9.86 -24.37 -7.49
C ASP A 257 9.22 -23.88 -6.19
N ALA A 258 9.83 -22.94 -5.48
CA ALA A 258 9.20 -22.28 -4.34
C ALA A 258 7.95 -21.51 -4.79
N SER A 259 7.95 -20.87 -5.97
CA SER A 259 6.78 -20.14 -6.47
C SER A 259 5.57 -21.05 -6.69
N LYS A 260 5.78 -22.33 -7.04
CA LYS A 260 4.72 -23.33 -7.13
C LYS A 260 4.06 -23.59 -5.77
N SER A 261 4.83 -23.63 -4.69
CA SER A 261 4.28 -23.76 -3.32
C SER A 261 3.47 -22.53 -2.94
N PHE A 262 3.89 -21.32 -3.36
CA PHE A 262 3.10 -20.11 -3.17
C PHE A 262 1.77 -20.16 -3.95
N GLU A 263 1.83 -20.57 -5.22
CA GLU A 263 0.67 -20.72 -6.10
C GLU A 263 -0.35 -21.71 -5.53
N GLN A 264 0.10 -22.90 -5.14
CA GLN A 264 -0.72 -23.95 -4.52
C GLN A 264 -1.32 -23.47 -3.21
N GLY A 265 -0.50 -22.82 -2.37
CA GLY A 265 -0.95 -22.24 -1.12
C GLY A 265 -2.06 -21.23 -1.31
N LEU A 266 -1.86 -20.27 -2.22
CA LEU A 266 -2.86 -19.24 -2.50
C LEU A 266 -4.15 -19.81 -3.12
N ALA A 267 -4.02 -20.80 -4.01
CA ALA A 267 -5.18 -21.43 -4.65
C ALA A 267 -6.03 -22.22 -3.64
N LYS A 268 -5.40 -23.05 -2.80
CA LYS A 268 -6.08 -23.83 -1.76
C LYS A 268 -6.71 -22.95 -0.68
N VAL A 269 -6.00 -21.92 -0.21
CA VAL A 269 -6.59 -20.96 0.75
C VAL A 269 -7.69 -20.13 0.09
N GLY A 270 -7.53 -19.73 -1.17
CA GLY A 270 -8.56 -19.01 -1.93
C GLY A 270 -9.87 -19.80 -2.05
N VAL A 271 -9.78 -21.07 -2.46
CA VAL A 271 -10.95 -21.98 -2.59
C VAL A 271 -11.60 -22.25 -1.23
N GLY A 272 -10.80 -22.56 -0.21
CA GLY A 272 -11.30 -22.82 1.14
C GLY A 272 -11.93 -21.58 1.80
N GLY A 273 -11.37 -20.40 1.54
CA GLY A 273 -11.90 -19.12 1.99
C GLY A 273 -13.24 -18.76 1.34
N VAL A 274 -13.42 -19.07 0.06
CA VAL A 274 -14.70 -18.88 -0.66
C VAL A 274 -15.81 -19.72 -0.07
N ASN A 275 -15.55 -21.01 0.16
CA ASN A 275 -16.55 -21.91 0.74
C ASN A 275 -16.93 -21.48 2.15
N THR A 276 -15.95 -21.01 2.93
CA THR A 276 -16.16 -20.46 4.28
C THR A 276 -16.98 -19.16 4.24
N VAL A 277 -16.66 -18.21 3.35
CA VAL A 277 -17.41 -16.96 3.21
C VAL A 277 -18.84 -17.22 2.71
N MET A 278 -19.05 -18.11 1.74
CA MET A 278 -20.39 -18.45 1.27
C MET A 278 -21.23 -19.14 2.36
N GLY A 279 -20.62 -20.05 3.13
CA GLY A 279 -21.27 -20.67 4.30
C GLY A 279 -21.64 -19.64 5.38
N LEU A 280 -20.72 -18.74 5.72
CA LEU A 280 -20.95 -17.69 6.71
C LEU A 280 -21.98 -16.65 6.26
N THR A 281 -21.99 -16.27 4.98
CA THR A 281 -22.94 -15.27 4.46
C THR A 281 -24.36 -15.85 4.35
N GLY A 282 -24.47 -17.13 4.00
CA GLY A 282 -25.74 -17.87 4.07
C GLY A 282 -26.26 -17.99 5.51
N ALA A 283 -25.39 -18.35 6.46
CA ALA A 283 -25.73 -18.49 7.88
C ALA A 283 -26.01 -17.15 8.59
N ALA A 284 -25.33 -16.07 8.20
CA ALA A 284 -25.53 -14.72 8.74
C ALA A 284 -26.84 -14.09 8.23
N LYS A 285 -27.22 -14.32 6.96
CA LYS A 285 -28.55 -13.96 6.45
C LYS A 285 -29.68 -14.74 7.15
N ALA A 286 -29.38 -15.95 7.65
CA ALA A 286 -30.31 -16.74 8.45
C ALA A 286 -30.38 -16.34 9.93
N GLY A 287 -29.67 -15.28 10.37
CA GLY A 287 -29.78 -14.73 11.73
C GLY A 287 -29.17 -15.61 12.83
N THR A 288 -28.30 -16.56 12.48
CA THR A 288 -27.71 -17.49 13.46
C THR A 288 -26.61 -16.81 14.27
N SER A 289 -26.72 -16.83 15.61
CA SER A 289 -25.76 -16.22 16.54
C SER A 289 -24.33 -16.75 16.40
N LYS A 290 -24.18 -17.97 15.88
CA LYS A 290 -22.91 -18.67 15.67
C LYS A 290 -22.03 -18.05 14.58
N ALA A 291 -22.63 -17.51 13.51
CA ALA A 291 -21.86 -16.84 12.45
C ALA A 291 -21.26 -15.50 12.92
N SER A 292 -21.94 -14.79 13.83
CA SER A 292 -21.46 -13.53 14.42
C SER A 292 -20.26 -13.74 15.37
N SER A 293 -20.26 -14.83 16.14
CA SER A 293 -19.11 -15.19 16.99
C SER A 293 -17.89 -15.56 16.15
N GLU A 294 -18.05 -16.36 15.09
CA GLU A 294 -16.95 -16.77 14.21
C GLU A 294 -16.31 -15.57 13.48
N VAL A 295 -17.11 -14.62 12.98
CA VAL A 295 -16.59 -13.38 12.37
C VAL A 295 -15.85 -12.51 13.39
N SER A 296 -16.34 -12.45 14.63
CA SER A 296 -15.70 -11.68 15.71
C SER A 296 -14.35 -12.29 16.10
N GLU A 297 -14.28 -13.62 16.17
CA GLU A 297 -13.05 -14.37 16.41
C GLU A 297 -12.02 -14.17 15.29
N LEU A 298 -12.43 -14.28 14.02
CA LEU A 298 -11.56 -13.98 12.87
C LEU A 298 -11.01 -12.56 12.91
N ARG A 299 -11.83 -11.58 13.29
CA ARG A 299 -11.39 -10.20 13.45
C ARG A 299 -10.36 -10.05 14.58
N ALA A 300 -10.57 -10.71 15.72
CA ALA A 300 -9.64 -10.70 16.83
C ALA A 300 -8.28 -11.32 16.45
N SER A 301 -8.29 -12.43 15.72
CA SER A 301 -7.09 -13.12 15.26
C SER A 301 -6.34 -12.32 14.21
N ARG A 302 -7.04 -11.66 13.29
CA ARG A 302 -6.43 -10.70 12.37
C ARG A 302 -5.75 -9.56 13.11
N LEU A 303 -6.35 -9.04 14.19
CA LEU A 303 -5.75 -7.97 14.99
C LEU A 303 -4.49 -8.45 15.72
N LYS A 304 -4.51 -9.64 16.34
CA LYS A 304 -3.35 -10.26 16.97
C LYS A 304 -2.19 -10.46 15.99
N LEU A 305 -2.50 -10.98 14.81
CA LEU A 305 -1.53 -11.13 13.73
C LEU A 305 -0.91 -9.78 13.33
N VAL A 306 -1.75 -8.79 13.04
CA VAL A 306 -1.27 -7.45 12.66
C VAL A 306 -0.39 -6.84 13.76
N GLU A 307 -0.73 -7.06 15.03
CA GLU A 307 0.09 -6.64 16.17
C GLU A 307 1.45 -7.36 16.19
N LYS A 308 1.47 -8.68 16.01
CA LYS A 308 2.70 -9.49 15.93
C LYS A 308 3.62 -9.00 14.81
N LEU A 309 3.07 -8.78 13.62
CA LEU A 309 3.80 -8.25 12.46
C LEU A 309 4.45 -6.90 12.79
N ARG A 310 3.71 -6.00 13.45
CA ARG A 310 4.26 -4.71 13.86
C ARG A 310 5.37 -4.86 14.92
N LYS A 311 5.23 -5.79 15.87
CA LYS A 311 6.30 -6.09 16.84
C LYS A 311 7.58 -6.53 16.14
N GLU A 312 7.47 -7.45 15.19
CA GLU A 312 8.64 -7.93 14.44
C GLU A 312 9.30 -6.83 13.60
N ARG A 313 8.53 -5.96 12.95
CA ARG A 313 9.08 -4.81 12.21
C ARG A 313 9.82 -3.84 13.14
N ALA A 314 9.27 -3.54 14.32
CA ALA A 314 9.96 -2.70 15.29
C ALA A 314 11.24 -3.36 15.79
N LEU A 315 11.20 -4.66 16.16
CA LEU A 315 12.36 -5.42 16.60
C LEU A 315 13.49 -5.39 15.56
N ARG A 316 13.16 -5.60 14.28
CA ARG A 316 14.14 -5.49 13.19
C ARG A 316 14.73 -4.08 13.10
N PHE A 317 13.89 -3.05 13.13
CA PHE A 317 14.37 -1.67 13.12
C PHE A 317 15.40 -1.41 14.24
N TYR A 318 15.16 -1.89 15.46
CA TYR A 318 16.13 -1.77 16.54
C TYR A 318 17.41 -2.58 16.27
N LYS A 319 17.30 -3.86 15.87
CA LYS A 319 18.46 -4.72 15.56
C LYS A 319 19.33 -4.15 14.43
N ASP A 320 18.71 -3.63 13.37
CA ASP A 320 19.40 -2.99 12.23
C ASP A 320 20.16 -1.73 12.64
N ASN A 321 19.82 -1.13 13.78
CA ASN A 321 20.52 0.01 14.37
C ASN A 321 21.40 -0.37 15.57
N GLY A 322 21.79 -1.64 15.68
CA GLY A 322 22.80 -2.12 16.63
C GLY A 322 22.29 -2.41 18.04
N PHE A 323 20.98 -2.40 18.27
CA PHE A 323 20.41 -2.77 19.57
C PHE A 323 20.46 -4.28 19.75
N ASN A 324 20.87 -4.74 20.93
CA ASN A 324 20.67 -6.14 21.28
C ASN A 324 19.18 -6.42 21.57
N GLU A 325 18.82 -7.70 21.63
CA GLU A 325 17.42 -8.10 21.78
C GLU A 325 16.76 -7.57 23.06
N LYS A 326 17.48 -7.58 24.18
CA LYS A 326 16.96 -7.09 25.47
C LYS A 326 16.67 -5.59 25.41
N GLU A 327 17.57 -4.81 24.81
CA GLU A 327 17.37 -3.37 24.62
C GLU A 327 16.20 -3.10 23.68
N ALA A 328 16.14 -3.79 22.54
CA ALA A 328 15.05 -3.66 21.58
C ALA A 328 13.69 -3.94 22.23
N LEU A 329 13.57 -5.04 22.98
CA LEU A 329 12.35 -5.39 23.69
C LEU A 329 11.96 -4.32 24.73
N SER A 330 12.92 -3.76 25.47
CA SER A 330 12.66 -2.68 26.42
C SER A 330 12.12 -1.42 25.72
N HIS A 331 12.66 -1.05 24.56
CA HIS A 331 12.16 0.07 23.77
C HIS A 331 10.76 -0.19 23.19
N MET A 332 10.46 -1.45 22.83
CA MET A 332 9.16 -1.86 22.30
C MET A 332 8.03 -1.76 23.34
N GLU A 333 8.32 -1.79 24.65
CA GLU A 333 7.32 -1.56 25.70
C GLU A 333 6.65 -0.17 25.59
N GLY A 334 7.34 0.81 24.99
CA GLY A 334 6.83 2.15 24.77
C GLY A 334 5.94 2.31 23.53
N ILE A 335 5.63 1.24 22.80
CA ILE A 335 4.91 1.29 21.52
C ILE A 335 3.54 0.62 21.61
N ASP A 336 2.49 1.32 21.20
CA ASP A 336 1.15 0.76 21.02
C ASP A 336 1.04 0.05 19.66
N PHE A 337 1.30 -1.26 19.66
CA PHE A 337 1.23 -2.09 18.46
C PHE A 337 -0.19 -2.35 17.95
N SER A 338 -1.23 -1.97 18.69
CA SER A 338 -2.61 -1.95 18.16
C SER A 338 -2.77 -0.86 17.09
N LYS A 339 -1.88 0.14 17.07
CA LYS A 339 -1.82 1.19 16.05
C LYS A 339 -0.76 0.91 14.98
N PRO A 340 -0.91 1.47 13.77
CA PRO A 340 0.09 1.30 12.71
C PRO A 340 1.46 1.84 13.12
N ILE A 341 2.52 1.14 12.73
CA ILE A 341 3.90 1.62 12.77
C ILE A 341 4.46 1.69 11.35
N LYS A 342 5.41 2.61 11.10
CA LYS A 342 6.05 2.75 9.78
C LYS A 342 7.50 3.16 9.95
N VAL A 343 8.39 2.64 9.11
CA VAL A 343 9.73 3.23 8.95
C VAL A 343 9.62 4.32 7.90
N LYS A 344 10.06 5.54 8.23
CA LYS A 344 10.06 6.68 7.32
C LYS A 344 11.44 7.31 7.30
N THR A 345 11.80 7.96 6.21
CA THR A 345 12.95 8.87 6.21
C THR A 345 12.46 10.30 6.41
N ILE A 346 13.01 11.00 7.40
CA ILE A 346 12.79 12.43 7.61
C ILE A 346 13.93 13.21 6.96
N GLU A 347 13.59 14.29 6.26
CA GLU A 347 14.54 15.09 5.50
C GLU A 347 15.21 16.15 6.37
N ARG A 348 16.38 16.62 5.94
CA ARG A 348 17.04 17.79 6.55
C ARG A 348 16.08 18.99 6.51
N GLY A 349 16.05 19.77 7.59
CA GLY A 349 15.14 20.90 7.75
C GLY A 349 13.79 20.53 8.39
N THR A 350 13.48 19.24 8.54
CA THR A 350 12.25 18.80 9.24
C THR A 350 12.27 19.29 10.68
N ARG A 351 11.17 19.93 11.11
CA ARG A 351 10.98 20.34 12.51
C ARG A 351 10.50 19.17 13.34
N VAL A 352 11.12 18.97 14.49
CA VAL A 352 10.73 17.97 15.48
C VAL A 352 10.72 18.59 16.87
N ARG A 353 10.03 17.94 17.81
CA ARG A 353 9.86 18.42 19.18
C ARG A 353 10.17 17.31 20.17
N GLN A 354 10.77 17.66 21.30
CA GLN A 354 11.12 16.70 22.35
C GLN A 354 10.85 17.26 23.75
N TRP A 355 10.49 16.37 24.66
CA TRP A 355 10.47 16.64 26.10
C TRP A 355 11.82 16.24 26.73
N VAL A 356 12.69 17.23 26.89
CA VAL A 356 14.07 17.06 27.36
C VAL A 356 14.10 17.25 28.88
N ARG A 357 14.81 16.39 29.62
CA ARG A 357 14.99 16.59 31.07
C ARG A 357 15.77 17.89 31.30
N ASN A 358 15.37 18.67 32.30
CA ASN A 358 16.05 19.94 32.60
C ASN A 358 17.52 19.69 32.92
N GLY A 359 18.42 20.43 32.26
CA GLY A 359 19.87 20.26 32.38
C GLY A 359 20.46 19.03 31.68
N SER A 360 19.66 18.28 30.90
CA SER A 360 20.14 17.13 30.11
C SER A 360 20.17 17.44 28.61
N GLU A 361 20.92 16.62 27.87
CA GLU A 361 20.91 16.62 26.40
C GLU A 361 19.62 16.01 25.82
N PRO A 362 19.26 16.34 24.57
CA PRO A 362 18.19 15.65 23.86
C PRO A 362 18.44 14.15 23.71
N GLY A 363 17.37 13.35 23.78
CA GLY A 363 17.41 11.90 23.59
C GLY A 363 16.98 11.45 22.18
N ASP A 364 16.72 10.15 22.01
CA ASP A 364 16.44 9.56 20.69
C ASP A 364 14.94 9.55 20.27
N TYR A 365 14.06 10.02 21.15
CA TYR A 365 12.61 10.11 20.90
C TYR A 365 12.17 11.54 20.63
N CYS A 366 11.55 11.75 19.48
CA CYS A 366 10.93 13.02 19.10
C CYS A 366 9.43 12.83 18.79
N THR A 367 8.74 13.93 18.57
CA THR A 367 7.38 13.97 18.03
C THR A 367 7.23 15.16 17.08
N THR A 368 6.07 15.30 16.45
CA THR A 368 5.78 16.48 15.62
C THR A 368 5.48 17.70 16.52
N PRO A 369 5.74 18.93 16.06
CA PRO A 369 5.42 20.14 16.82
C PRO A 369 3.97 20.18 17.33
N GLU A 370 3.00 19.73 16.52
CA GLU A 370 1.58 19.75 16.84
C GLU A 370 1.22 18.77 17.96
N ASN A 371 1.91 17.64 18.06
CA ASN A 371 1.61 16.61 19.05
C ASN A 371 2.39 16.76 20.36
N GLY A 372 3.55 17.41 20.35
CA GLY A 372 4.36 17.56 21.57
C GLY A 372 3.66 18.25 22.74
N ILE A 373 2.63 19.05 22.48
CA ILE A 373 1.88 19.79 23.51
C ILE A 373 0.91 18.88 24.28
N LYS A 374 0.44 17.77 23.68
CA LYS A 374 -0.69 16.96 24.18
C LYS A 374 -0.37 16.05 25.37
N LYS A 375 0.87 16.02 25.85
CA LYS A 375 1.34 15.21 26.99
C LYS A 375 0.86 13.74 26.97
N ASN A 376 0.89 13.09 25.80
CA ASN A 376 0.41 11.72 25.58
C ASN A 376 1.49 10.77 25.01
N LEU A 377 2.75 10.97 25.36
CA LEU A 377 3.90 10.20 24.87
C LEU A 377 4.35 9.07 25.82
N GLY A 378 3.54 8.67 26.80
CA GLY A 378 3.91 7.57 27.71
C GLY A 378 5.09 7.88 28.65
N ILE A 379 5.41 9.16 28.87
CA ILE A 379 6.53 9.58 29.72
C ILE A 379 6.06 10.42 30.91
N LYS A 380 6.90 10.50 31.95
CA LYS A 380 6.75 11.49 33.03
C LYS A 380 7.22 12.85 32.54
N TYR A 381 6.38 13.87 32.67
CA TYR A 381 6.66 15.25 32.21
C TYR A 381 7.37 16.12 33.26
N ASP A 382 7.32 15.74 34.54
CA ASP A 382 7.99 16.51 35.59
C ASP A 382 9.50 16.58 35.32
N ASN A 383 10.07 17.74 35.62
CA ASN A 383 11.48 18.05 35.36
C ASN A 383 11.88 17.91 33.87
N ARG A 384 10.94 18.14 32.96
CA ARG A 384 11.21 18.24 31.52
C ARG A 384 10.71 19.56 30.95
N SER A 385 11.46 20.09 30.00
CA SER A 385 11.05 21.23 29.17
C SER A 385 10.81 20.76 27.74
N ILE A 386 9.83 21.39 27.09
CA ILE A 386 9.56 21.14 25.68
C ILE A 386 10.53 21.97 24.85
N GLN A 387 11.20 21.33 23.89
CA GLN A 387 12.21 21.97 23.05
C GLN A 387 11.95 21.65 21.58
N ASP A 388 12.12 22.68 20.74
CA ASP A 388 12.01 22.59 19.30
C ASP A 388 13.38 22.40 18.66
N PHE A 389 13.44 21.44 17.75
CA PHE A 389 14.65 21.11 17.03
C PHE A 389 14.42 21.08 15.51
N THR A 390 15.50 21.26 14.76
CA THR A 390 15.53 21.06 13.32
C THR A 390 16.50 19.95 12.99
N VAL A 391 16.06 19.00 12.15
CA VAL A 391 16.88 17.88 11.67
C VAL A 391 17.97 18.41 10.74
N THR A 392 19.23 18.13 11.05
CA THR A 392 20.41 18.60 10.28
C THR A 392 20.83 17.62 9.20
N LYS A 393 20.47 16.34 9.32
CA LYS A 393 20.77 15.28 8.37
C LYS A 393 19.57 14.36 8.15
N LYS A 394 19.38 13.92 6.90
CA LYS A 394 18.38 12.92 6.54
C LYS A 394 18.53 11.69 7.44
N SER A 395 17.44 11.25 8.07
CA SER A 395 17.47 10.20 9.09
C SER A 395 16.30 9.23 8.92
N LYS A 396 16.54 7.92 9.06
CA LYS A 396 15.47 6.92 9.15
C LYS A 396 14.90 6.93 10.57
N VAL A 397 13.58 6.99 10.67
CA VAL A 397 12.82 6.96 11.93
C VAL A 397 11.80 5.83 11.92
N LEU A 398 11.60 5.23 13.09
CA LEU A 398 10.43 4.44 13.40
C LEU A 398 9.32 5.38 13.88
N VAL A 399 8.28 5.51 13.07
CA VAL A 399 7.05 6.24 13.41
C VAL A 399 6.09 5.27 14.08
N SER A 400 5.66 5.59 15.29
CA SER A 400 4.73 4.76 16.07
C SER A 400 3.80 5.59 16.95
N THR A 401 2.85 4.93 17.61
CA THR A 401 2.05 5.54 18.68
C THR A 401 2.62 5.12 20.03
N ALA A 402 2.74 6.05 20.98
CA ALA A 402 3.20 5.74 22.33
C ALA A 402 2.20 4.85 23.08
N ALA A 403 2.67 3.79 23.72
CA ALA A 403 1.85 3.01 24.64
C ALA A 403 1.60 3.77 25.95
N ASN A 404 0.55 3.38 26.68
CA ASN A 404 0.50 3.70 28.11
C ASN A 404 1.66 3.00 28.79
N TYR A 405 2.50 3.76 29.49
CA TYR A 405 3.68 3.21 30.14
C TYR A 405 3.70 3.59 31.62
N LYS A 406 3.62 2.57 32.48
CA LYS A 406 3.38 2.73 33.92
C LYS A 406 2.10 3.55 34.14
N LYS A 407 2.19 4.64 34.91
CA LYS A 407 1.06 5.54 35.20
C LYS A 407 0.94 6.71 34.19
N ASN A 408 1.70 6.70 33.10
CA ASN A 408 1.71 7.80 32.13
C ASN A 408 0.88 7.44 30.90
N ALA A 409 0.02 8.37 30.48
CA ALA A 409 -0.81 8.21 29.30
C ALA A 409 0.02 8.25 28.01
N GLY A 410 -0.20 7.27 27.14
CA GLY A 410 0.25 7.21 25.77
C GLY A 410 -0.80 7.73 24.78
N GLY A 411 -0.70 7.32 23.52
CA GLY A 411 -1.64 7.63 22.44
C GLY A 411 -1.15 8.70 21.47
N GLY A 412 -0.06 9.41 21.79
CA GLY A 412 0.58 10.39 20.91
C GLY A 412 1.52 9.74 19.90
N PRO A 413 1.64 10.27 18.67
CA PRO A 413 2.64 9.79 17.74
C PRO A 413 4.04 10.16 18.19
N GLN A 414 4.97 9.24 18.01
CA GLN A 414 6.38 9.38 18.35
C GLN A 414 7.25 8.94 17.17
N LEU A 415 8.44 9.52 17.11
CA LEU A 415 9.49 9.26 16.15
C LEU A 415 10.70 8.77 16.93
N PHE A 416 11.17 7.56 16.67
CA PHE A 416 12.39 7.04 17.24
C PHE A 416 13.46 6.89 16.16
N SER A 417 14.65 7.41 16.40
CA SER A 417 15.80 7.16 15.53
C SER A 417 17.07 7.16 16.36
N PRO A 418 17.80 6.03 16.39
CA PRO A 418 19.07 5.95 17.07
C PRO A 418 20.03 7.00 16.54
N GLY A 419 20.46 7.89 17.43
CA GLY A 419 21.40 8.95 17.08
C GLY A 419 20.77 10.19 16.43
N ILE A 420 19.44 10.33 16.49
CA ILE A 420 18.79 11.58 16.05
C ILE A 420 19.26 12.77 16.87
N LYS A 421 19.65 12.58 18.13
CA LYS A 421 20.20 13.65 19.00
C LYS A 421 21.47 14.30 18.43
N GLN A 422 22.30 13.56 17.68
CA GLN A 422 23.47 14.13 16.97
C GLN A 422 23.08 14.80 15.64
N ASN A 423 21.87 14.53 15.15
CA ASN A 423 21.35 15.01 13.87
C ASN A 423 20.26 16.08 14.03
N ILE A 424 20.20 16.73 15.18
CA ILE A 424 19.26 17.82 15.45
C ILE A 424 19.97 19.02 16.06
N THR A 425 19.45 20.21 15.78
CA THR A 425 19.91 21.47 16.39
C THR A 425 18.73 22.22 16.98
N GLN A 426 18.89 22.68 18.22
CA GLN A 426 17.88 23.45 18.92
C GLN A 426 17.65 24.77 18.17
N LYS A 427 16.39 25.10 17.92
CA LYS A 427 16.05 26.40 17.36
C LYS A 427 16.26 27.45 18.46
N ARG A 428 17.20 28.38 18.23
CA ARG A 428 17.39 29.55 19.10
C ARG A 428 16.17 30.48 19.02
#